data_AF-I1LGZ1-F1
#
_entry.id   AF-I1LGZ1-F1
#
_cell.length_a   1.000
_cell.length_b   1.000
_cell.length_c   1.000
_cell.angle_alpha   90.00
_cell.angle_beta   90.00
_cell.angle_gamma   90.00
#
_symmetry.space_group_name_H-M   'P 1'
#
loop_
_entity.id
_entity.type
_entity.pdbx_description
1 polymer ?
#
loop_
_entity_poly.entity_id
_entity_poly.type
_entity_poly.pdbx_seq_one_letter_code
_entity_poly.pdbx_strand_id
1 'polypeptide(L)'
;MKQNDRPRECLSNSNSEGCSLSLMGREPPQNLLPSKHDFPRLVLVIALASLVAWTCNFLFTSLFHPPSKPFCDTNLHSPDYFLDICQPCPSNGECNDGKLECHQGYQRHGNLCAEDGDINESARKLLERVEHHLCEKYAQFLCTGTGIIWVHEDDLWNYFEPVGNVKVDNALYNYTKQRAVETMGKLLETRLNSSHGMKEFKCPDQLAEHYKPYTCCIRQWISQHILVVLPICAMLVGCTALCWNVRQKLSMSRRVEELYDKVCEILEDNALTSKSANGECEPWVVASRLRDHLLLPRERKNPLLWKKLEELVQEDSRIDRYPKLVKGESKVVWEWQVEGSLSASKMKKRRDASKTMVNESTDLNHQQHPAMKTEPTVPLF
;
A
#
# COMPACT_ATOMS: atom_id res chain seq x y z
N MET A 1 19.22 -9.07 25.10
CA MET A 1 20.26 -10.13 25.02
C MET A 1 20.12 -10.76 23.64
N LYS A 2 20.95 -10.65 22.60
CA LYS A 2 22.33 -10.17 22.29
C LYS A 2 22.23 -9.17 21.09
N GLN A 3 22.74 -7.93 21.19
CA GLN A 3 23.97 -7.39 20.52
C GLN A 3 24.09 -7.80 19.03
N ASN A 4 23.71 -6.98 18.04
CA ASN A 4 24.19 -5.66 17.56
C ASN A 4 25.61 -5.73 16.97
N ASP A 5 25.74 -5.52 15.65
CA ASP A 5 26.79 -4.65 15.08
C ASP A 5 26.56 -4.36 13.59
N ARG A 6 26.55 -3.06 13.27
CA ARG A 6 26.65 -2.45 11.94
C ARG A 6 27.50 -1.19 12.11
N PRO A 7 28.55 -0.98 11.32
CA PRO A 7 29.08 0.37 11.07
C PRO A 7 29.09 0.66 9.55
N ARG A 8 28.38 1.68 9.08
CA ARG A 8 28.73 3.13 8.98
C ARG A 8 29.51 3.49 7.72
N GLU A 9 28.91 4.45 7.02
CA GLU A 9 29.30 5.15 5.80
C GLU A 9 30.72 5.72 5.84
N CYS A 10 31.32 5.86 4.65
CA CYS A 10 32.29 6.91 4.34
C CYS A 10 32.02 7.44 2.92
N LEU A 11 31.42 8.63 2.85
CA LEU A 11 31.41 9.52 1.69
C LEU A 11 32.39 10.66 2.04
N SER A 12 33.46 10.84 1.27
CA SER A 12 34.28 12.06 1.30
C SER A 12 35.09 12.20 0.01
N ASN A 13 34.71 13.23 -0.76
CA ASN A 13 35.48 13.87 -1.81
C ASN A 13 36.83 14.38 -1.29
N SER A 14 37.89 14.25 -2.10
CA SER A 14 38.93 15.29 -2.21
C SER A 14 39.89 14.98 -3.36
N ASN A 15 39.89 15.85 -4.37
CA ASN A 15 41.02 16.08 -5.27
C ASN A 15 42.23 16.61 -4.46
N SER A 16 43.41 16.03 -4.69
CA SER A 16 44.72 16.64 -4.46
C SER A 16 45.68 15.86 -5.36
N GLU A 17 46.06 16.39 -6.51
CA GLU A 17 47.23 17.26 -6.68
C GLU A 17 48.48 16.77 -5.93
N GLY A 18 49.52 16.58 -6.74
CA GLY A 18 50.94 16.36 -6.46
C GLY A 18 51.41 16.34 -5.01
N CYS A 19 52.03 15.21 -4.63
CA CYS A 19 53.07 15.22 -3.62
C CYS A 19 54.36 14.68 -4.24
N SER A 20 55.08 15.59 -4.91
CA SER A 20 56.53 15.54 -5.04
C SER A 20 57.12 15.68 -3.63
N LEU A 21 57.34 14.56 -2.94
CA LEU A 21 58.06 14.56 -1.67
C LEU A 21 59.55 14.50 -1.96
N SER A 22 60.08 15.69 -2.24
CA SER A 22 61.50 16.02 -2.23
C SER A 22 62.08 15.73 -0.85
N LEU A 23 62.55 14.50 -0.62
CA LEU A 23 63.45 14.22 0.50
C LEU A 23 64.90 14.56 0.09
N MET A 24 65.11 15.83 -0.25
CA MET A 24 66.44 16.46 -0.24
C MET A 24 66.65 17.01 1.18
N GLY A 25 67.78 16.68 1.81
CA GLY A 25 68.31 17.50 2.90
C GLY A 25 68.20 16.94 4.32
N ARG A 26 68.17 15.61 4.53
CA ARG A 26 68.57 15.04 5.83
C ARG A 26 69.71 14.08 5.64
N GLU A 27 70.91 14.63 5.71
CA GLU A 27 72.18 13.91 5.78
C GLU A 27 72.08 12.90 6.94
N PRO A 28 72.08 11.58 6.65
CA PRO A 28 72.00 10.59 7.70
C PRO A 28 73.34 10.51 8.42
N PRO A 29 73.34 10.21 9.73
CA PRO A 29 74.57 10.10 10.51
C PRO A 29 75.52 9.10 9.84
N GLN A 30 76.81 9.43 9.77
CA GLN A 30 77.88 8.69 9.07
C GLN A 30 78.16 7.26 9.58
N ASN A 31 77.20 6.66 10.31
CA ASN A 31 77.28 5.34 10.91
C ASN A 31 76.20 4.36 10.37
N LEU A 32 75.55 4.66 9.23
CA LEU A 32 74.60 3.72 8.58
C LEU A 32 75.27 2.62 7.75
N LEU A 33 76.54 2.79 7.41
CA LEU A 33 77.28 1.73 6.76
C LEU A 33 77.66 0.70 7.82
N PRO A 34 77.27 -0.58 7.65
CA PRO A 34 77.69 -1.62 8.57
C PRO A 34 79.21 -1.55 8.69
N SER A 35 79.71 -1.59 9.93
CA SER A 35 81.15 -1.65 10.16
C SER A 35 81.74 -2.81 9.35
N LYS A 36 83.05 -2.81 9.07
CA LYS A 36 83.70 -3.93 8.36
C LYS A 36 83.40 -5.31 9.01
N HIS A 37 82.93 -5.33 10.26
CA HIS A 37 82.48 -6.53 10.96
C HIS A 37 80.97 -6.84 10.85
N ASP A 38 80.11 -5.91 10.45
CA ASP A 38 78.65 -6.11 10.32
C ASP A 38 78.19 -6.48 8.90
N PHE A 39 78.98 -6.16 7.87
CA PHE A 39 78.67 -6.55 6.48
C PHE A 39 78.43 -8.07 6.31
N PRO A 40 79.26 -8.99 6.88
CA PRO A 40 78.98 -10.42 6.78
C PRO A 40 77.70 -10.84 7.52
N ARG A 41 77.31 -10.14 8.59
CA ARG A 41 76.04 -10.40 9.30
C ARG A 41 74.84 -10.02 8.44
N LEU A 42 74.88 -8.88 7.75
CA LEU A 42 73.79 -8.46 6.87
C LEU A 42 73.61 -9.42 5.69
N VAL A 43 74.71 -9.83 5.06
CA VAL A 43 74.68 -10.83 3.98
C VAL A 43 74.12 -12.16 4.46
N LEU A 44 74.48 -12.61 5.67
CA LEU A 44 73.92 -13.82 6.28
C LEU A 44 72.40 -13.71 6.51
N VAL A 45 71.91 -12.58 7.02
CA VAL A 45 70.47 -12.35 7.24
C VAL A 45 69.70 -12.37 5.92
N ILE A 46 70.23 -11.72 4.87
CA ILE A 46 69.61 -11.72 3.54
C ILE A 46 69.61 -13.13 2.94
N ALA A 47 70.72 -13.87 3.08
CA ALA A 47 70.81 -15.25 2.63
C ALA A 47 69.79 -16.15 3.33
N LEU A 48 69.68 -16.06 4.66
CA LEU A 48 68.67 -16.79 5.44
C LEU A 48 67.24 -16.40 5.03
N ALA A 49 66.94 -15.12 4.84
CA ALA A 49 65.62 -14.66 4.41
C ALA A 49 65.26 -15.18 3.01
N SER A 50 66.21 -15.16 2.07
CA SER A 50 66.03 -15.70 0.72
C SER A 50 65.84 -17.22 0.73
N LEU A 51 66.58 -17.95 1.59
CA LEU A 51 66.43 -19.38 1.77
C LEU A 51 65.05 -19.72 2.33
N VAL A 52 64.59 -19.01 3.37
CA VAL A 52 63.25 -19.19 3.94
C VAL A 52 62.18 -18.90 2.88
N ALA A 53 62.26 -17.78 2.17
CA ALA A 53 61.31 -17.45 1.11
C ALA A 53 61.27 -18.51 0.00
N TRP A 54 62.44 -19.00 -0.43
CA TRP A 54 62.54 -20.06 -1.44
C TRP A 54 61.96 -21.38 -0.93
N THR A 55 62.26 -21.78 0.30
CA THR A 55 61.69 -22.99 0.92
C THR A 55 60.17 -22.89 1.10
N CYS A 56 59.65 -21.73 1.52
CA CYS A 56 58.21 -21.51 1.62
C CYS A 56 57.52 -21.55 0.25
N ASN A 57 58.11 -20.94 -0.78
CA ASN A 57 57.57 -20.98 -2.14
C ASN A 57 57.62 -22.41 -2.73
N PHE A 58 58.73 -23.13 -2.50
CA PHE A 58 58.88 -24.52 -2.89
C PHE A 58 57.87 -25.43 -2.18
N LEU A 59 57.68 -25.27 -0.87
CA LEU A 59 56.67 -26.01 -0.11
C LEU A 59 55.26 -25.66 -0.57
N PHE A 60 54.96 -24.38 -0.85
CA PHE A 60 53.64 -23.97 -1.34
C PHE A 60 53.35 -24.56 -2.72
N THR A 61 54.31 -24.51 -3.63
CA THR A 61 54.17 -25.10 -4.96
C THR A 61 54.09 -26.63 -4.89
N SER A 62 54.91 -27.30 -4.06
CA SER A 62 54.88 -28.76 -3.95
C SER A 62 53.64 -29.30 -3.24
N LEU A 63 53.12 -28.59 -2.23
CA LEU A 63 51.97 -29.02 -1.43
C LEU A 63 50.63 -28.62 -2.06
N PHE A 64 50.52 -27.41 -2.62
CA PHE A 64 49.24 -26.90 -3.14
C PHE A 64 49.09 -27.01 -4.66
N HIS A 65 50.19 -27.19 -5.40
CA HIS A 65 50.17 -27.42 -6.84
C HIS A 65 51.00 -28.66 -7.21
N PRO A 66 50.64 -29.86 -6.70
CA PRO A 66 51.23 -31.08 -7.24
C PRO A 66 51.01 -31.09 -8.76
N PRO A 67 52.02 -31.48 -9.56
CA PRO A 67 51.85 -31.56 -11.01
C PRO A 67 50.65 -32.46 -11.30
N SER A 68 49.60 -31.89 -11.90
CA SER A 68 48.39 -32.63 -12.24
C SER A 68 48.78 -33.73 -13.22
N LYS A 69 48.46 -34.99 -12.90
CA LYS A 69 48.59 -36.08 -13.85
C LYS A 69 47.78 -35.74 -15.11
N PRO A 70 48.31 -35.97 -16.33
CA PRO A 70 47.53 -35.77 -17.55
C PRO A 70 46.28 -36.65 -17.53
N PHE A 71 45.21 -36.22 -18.19
CA PHE A 71 44.03 -37.09 -18.36
C PHE A 71 44.34 -38.24 -19.33
N CYS A 72 43.70 -39.39 -19.15
CA CYS A 72 43.78 -40.48 -20.12
C CYS A 72 42.89 -40.15 -21.33
N ASP A 73 43.36 -40.40 -22.54
CA ASP A 73 42.60 -40.10 -23.76
C ASP A 73 41.36 -40.99 -23.88
N THR A 74 40.22 -40.40 -24.27
CA THR A 74 38.90 -41.07 -24.27
C THR A 74 38.85 -42.29 -25.20
N ASN A 75 39.71 -42.35 -26.22
CA ASN A 75 39.71 -43.40 -27.24
C ASN A 75 40.54 -44.66 -26.89
N LEU A 76 41.18 -44.72 -25.71
CA LEU A 76 41.93 -45.91 -25.30
C LEU A 76 41.04 -46.88 -24.50
N HIS A 77 40.37 -47.79 -25.22
CA HIS A 77 39.61 -48.92 -24.67
C HIS A 77 40.48 -50.03 -24.00
N SER A 78 41.54 -49.65 -23.30
CA SER A 78 42.41 -50.59 -22.56
C SER A 78 42.32 -50.30 -21.06
N PRO A 79 41.44 -51.01 -20.31
CA PRO A 79 41.21 -50.74 -18.89
C PRO A 79 42.38 -51.12 -17.97
N ASP A 80 43.34 -51.92 -18.46
CA ASP A 80 44.15 -52.76 -17.55
C ASP A 80 45.64 -52.41 -17.44
N TYR A 81 46.16 -51.38 -18.13
CA TYR A 81 47.62 -51.14 -18.16
C TYR A 81 48.13 -49.74 -17.80
N PHE A 82 47.27 -48.74 -17.53
CA PHE A 82 47.73 -47.33 -17.39
C PHE A 82 47.25 -46.57 -16.15
N LEU A 83 46.60 -47.22 -15.19
CA LEU A 83 45.97 -46.56 -14.03
C LEU A 83 46.92 -45.71 -13.16
N ASP A 84 48.23 -45.96 -13.19
CA ASP A 84 49.18 -45.17 -12.39
C ASP A 84 49.69 -43.88 -13.06
N ILE A 85 49.58 -43.75 -14.39
CA ILE A 85 50.25 -42.68 -15.15
C ILE A 85 49.32 -41.50 -15.44
N CYS A 86 48.03 -41.75 -15.70
CA CYS A 86 47.07 -40.72 -16.09
C CYS A 86 45.81 -40.74 -15.19
N GLN A 87 45.13 -39.60 -15.08
CA GLN A 87 43.85 -39.52 -14.40
C GLN A 87 42.73 -39.92 -15.37
N PRO A 88 41.75 -40.76 -14.98
CA PRO A 88 40.65 -41.11 -15.86
C PRO A 88 39.88 -39.86 -16.31
N CYS A 89 39.41 -39.88 -17.56
CA CYS A 89 38.60 -38.79 -18.10
C CYS A 89 37.28 -38.70 -17.31
N PRO A 90 36.94 -37.52 -16.74
CA PRO A 90 35.71 -37.35 -15.98
C PRO A 90 34.48 -37.46 -16.89
N SER A 91 33.33 -37.80 -16.31
CA SER A 91 32.05 -37.77 -17.02
C SER A 91 31.76 -36.35 -17.55
N ASN A 92 31.13 -36.26 -18.71
CA ASN A 92 30.79 -35.00 -19.41
C ASN A 92 32.00 -34.19 -19.92
N GLY A 93 33.15 -34.84 -20.07
CA GLY A 93 34.29 -34.26 -20.77
C GLY A 93 34.88 -35.24 -21.79
N GLU A 94 35.56 -34.67 -22.77
CA GLU A 94 36.40 -35.34 -23.74
C GLU A 94 37.86 -35.07 -23.40
N CYS A 95 38.67 -36.12 -23.36
CA CYS A 95 40.09 -36.02 -23.04
C CYS A 95 40.91 -36.42 -24.25
N ASN A 96 41.73 -35.49 -24.75
CA ASN A 96 42.63 -35.68 -25.88
C ASN A 96 44.00 -35.06 -25.54
N ASP A 97 45.10 -35.78 -25.79
CA ASP A 97 46.48 -35.42 -25.44
C ASP A 97 46.65 -34.98 -23.98
N GLY A 98 45.93 -35.63 -23.07
CA GLY A 98 45.94 -35.30 -21.64
C GLY A 98 45.26 -33.99 -21.23
N LYS A 99 44.57 -33.31 -22.16
CA LYS A 99 43.75 -32.13 -21.89
C LYS A 99 42.29 -32.51 -21.78
N LEU A 100 41.61 -31.94 -20.78
CA LEU A 100 40.16 -32.08 -20.58
C LEU A 100 39.41 -30.93 -21.27
N GLU A 101 38.53 -31.28 -22.20
CA GLU A 101 37.55 -30.39 -22.81
C GLU A 101 36.14 -30.81 -22.35
N CYS A 102 35.37 -29.91 -21.75
CA CYS A 102 34.02 -30.25 -21.28
C CYS A 102 33.00 -30.27 -22.42
N HIS A 103 32.02 -31.17 -22.33
CA HIS A 103 30.89 -31.19 -23.26
C HIS A 103 30.11 -29.87 -23.20
N GLN A 104 29.37 -29.56 -24.26
CA GLN A 104 28.45 -28.43 -24.30
C GLN A 104 27.49 -28.49 -23.11
N GLY A 105 27.38 -27.38 -22.36
CA GLY A 105 26.58 -27.35 -21.14
C GLY A 105 27.38 -27.40 -19.84
N TYR A 106 28.67 -27.79 -19.92
CA TYR A 106 29.52 -28.02 -18.76
C TYR A 106 30.74 -27.12 -18.78
N GLN A 107 31.11 -26.61 -17.61
CA GLN A 107 32.28 -25.78 -17.39
C GLN A 107 33.31 -26.54 -16.55
N ARG A 108 34.59 -26.36 -16.88
CA ARG A 108 35.69 -27.02 -16.16
C ARG A 108 35.82 -26.45 -14.75
N HIS A 109 35.63 -27.31 -13.75
CA HIS A 109 35.82 -26.99 -12.33
C HIS A 109 36.89 -27.93 -11.75
N GLY A 110 38.15 -27.49 -11.79
CA GLY A 110 39.31 -28.32 -11.43
C GLY A 110 39.50 -29.48 -12.42
N ASN A 111 39.31 -30.71 -11.94
CA ASN A 111 39.47 -31.95 -12.70
C ASN A 111 38.13 -32.58 -13.11
N LEU A 112 37.03 -31.83 -12.99
CA LEU A 112 35.68 -32.27 -13.31
C LEU A 112 35.01 -31.28 -14.28
N CYS A 113 34.07 -31.79 -15.07
CA CYS A 113 33.15 -30.97 -15.86
C CYS A 113 31.84 -30.84 -15.09
N ALA A 114 31.62 -29.67 -14.48
CA ALA A 114 30.42 -29.35 -13.73
C ALA A 114 29.42 -28.62 -14.64
N GLU A 115 28.11 -28.82 -14.44
CA GLU A 115 27.08 -28.12 -15.21
C GLU A 115 27.24 -26.61 -15.03
N ASP A 116 27.19 -25.86 -16.13
CA ASP A 116 27.36 -24.41 -16.11
C ASP A 116 26.18 -23.74 -15.38
N GLY A 117 26.50 -23.01 -14.31
CA GLY A 117 25.50 -22.31 -13.50
C GLY A 117 24.71 -21.27 -14.30
N ASP A 118 25.35 -20.62 -15.28
CA ASP A 118 24.73 -19.58 -16.11
C ASP A 118 23.67 -20.18 -17.04
N ILE A 119 23.90 -21.40 -17.54
CA ILE A 119 22.94 -22.15 -18.37
C ILE A 119 21.72 -22.53 -17.54
N ASN A 120 21.94 -23.07 -16.34
CA ASN A 120 20.83 -23.47 -15.46
C ASN A 120 20.00 -22.26 -15.03
N GLU A 121 20.64 -21.11 -14.73
CA GLU A 121 19.93 -19.87 -14.43
C GLU A 121 19.14 -19.35 -15.63
N SER A 122 19.75 -19.38 -16.83
CA SER A 122 19.10 -18.96 -18.08
C SER A 122 17.91 -19.86 -18.43
N ALA A 123 18.05 -21.18 -18.26
CA ALA A 123 16.98 -22.14 -18.45
C ALA A 123 15.83 -21.91 -17.45
N ARG A 124 16.14 -21.57 -16.19
CA ARG A 124 15.13 -21.22 -15.18
C ARG A 124 14.37 -19.93 -15.53
N LYS A 125 15.05 -18.90 -16.02
CA LYS A 125 14.41 -17.65 -16.48
C LYS A 125 13.46 -17.87 -17.66
N LEU A 126 13.85 -18.74 -18.59
CA LEU A 126 13.00 -19.14 -19.72
C LEU A 126 11.78 -19.92 -19.24
N LEU A 127 11.98 -20.85 -18.30
CA LEU A 127 10.94 -21.61 -17.66
C LEU A 127 9.91 -20.74 -16.95
N GLU A 128 10.34 -19.78 -16.13
CA GLU A 128 9.46 -18.84 -15.43
C GLU A 128 8.56 -18.06 -16.39
N ARG A 129 9.11 -17.62 -17.55
CA ARG A 129 8.33 -16.92 -18.57
C ARG A 129 7.24 -17.80 -19.18
N VAL A 130 7.58 -19.04 -19.50
CA VAL A 130 6.65 -19.99 -20.10
C VAL A 130 5.61 -20.45 -19.08
N GLU A 131 6.01 -20.70 -17.84
CA GLU A 131 5.09 -20.99 -16.72
C GLU A 131 4.08 -19.87 -16.55
N HIS A 132 4.56 -18.62 -16.43
CA HIS A 132 3.69 -17.45 -16.30
C HIS A 132 2.66 -17.39 -17.42
N HIS A 133 3.10 -17.58 -18.67
CA HIS A 133 2.21 -17.54 -19.83
C HIS A 133 1.18 -18.68 -19.83
N LEU A 134 1.63 -19.92 -19.60
CA LEU A 134 0.77 -21.10 -19.58
C LEU A 134 -0.25 -21.02 -18.44
N CYS A 135 0.19 -20.64 -17.24
CA CYS A 135 -0.67 -20.54 -16.08
C CYS A 135 -1.64 -19.36 -16.19
N GLU A 136 -1.25 -18.23 -16.76
CA GLU A 136 -2.17 -17.12 -17.04
C GLU A 136 -3.27 -17.54 -18.04
N LYS A 137 -2.88 -18.21 -19.14
CA LYS A 137 -3.84 -18.71 -20.14
C LYS A 137 -4.80 -19.73 -19.54
N TYR A 138 -4.29 -20.65 -18.73
CA TYR A 138 -5.13 -21.63 -18.08
C TYR A 138 -6.04 -20.99 -17.01
N ALA A 139 -5.53 -20.02 -16.25
CA ALA A 139 -6.34 -19.26 -15.30
C ALA A 139 -7.47 -18.48 -15.98
N GLN A 140 -7.21 -17.87 -17.15
CA GLN A 140 -8.25 -17.24 -17.97
C GLN A 140 -9.31 -18.26 -18.41
N PHE A 141 -8.89 -19.44 -18.87
CA PHE A 141 -9.81 -20.53 -19.21
C PHE A 141 -10.68 -20.95 -18.02
N LEU A 142 -10.12 -21.07 -16.81
CA LEU A 142 -10.88 -21.39 -15.59
C LEU A 142 -11.95 -20.34 -15.26
N CYS A 143 -11.79 -19.11 -15.74
CA CYS A 143 -12.68 -18.00 -15.50
C CYS A 143 -13.76 -17.81 -16.58
N THR A 144 -13.38 -17.90 -17.84
CA THR A 144 -14.30 -17.66 -18.98
C THR A 144 -14.87 -18.95 -19.57
N GLY A 145 -14.25 -20.10 -19.29
CA GLY A 145 -14.53 -21.37 -19.97
C GLY A 145 -14.02 -21.42 -21.42
N THR A 146 -13.26 -20.41 -21.86
CA THR A 146 -12.77 -20.27 -23.23
C THR A 146 -11.26 -20.14 -23.24
N GLY A 147 -10.60 -20.89 -24.13
CA GLY A 147 -9.14 -20.90 -24.23
C GLY A 147 -8.57 -22.28 -24.48
N ILE A 148 -7.25 -22.31 -24.67
CA ILE A 148 -6.47 -23.53 -24.89
C ILE A 148 -5.85 -23.91 -23.54
N ILE A 149 -6.09 -25.15 -23.10
CA ILE A 149 -5.55 -25.69 -21.85
C ILE A 149 -4.19 -26.37 -22.09
N TRP A 150 -4.11 -27.12 -23.18
CA TRP A 150 -2.94 -27.92 -23.57
C TRP A 150 -2.24 -27.21 -24.73
N VAL A 151 -0.97 -26.83 -24.52
CA VAL A 151 -0.18 -26.10 -25.52
C VAL A 151 0.90 -27.01 -26.07
N HIS A 152 1.07 -27.02 -27.40
CA HIS A 152 2.09 -27.82 -28.06
C HIS A 152 3.50 -27.30 -27.76
N GLU A 153 4.47 -28.21 -27.66
CA GLU A 153 5.89 -27.86 -27.51
C GLU A 153 6.39 -26.90 -28.59
N ASP A 154 5.88 -27.05 -29.83
CA ASP A 154 6.24 -26.17 -30.95
C ASP A 154 5.79 -24.73 -30.76
N ASP A 155 4.60 -24.53 -30.21
CA ASP A 155 4.10 -23.19 -29.89
C ASP A 155 4.90 -22.58 -28.73
N LEU A 156 5.39 -23.42 -27.81
CA LEU A 156 6.26 -22.99 -26.72
C LEU A 156 7.62 -22.52 -27.24
N TRP A 157 8.15 -23.13 -28.31
CA TRP A 157 9.45 -22.77 -28.87
C TRP A 157 9.58 -21.29 -29.23
N ASN A 158 8.48 -20.63 -29.62
CA ASN A 158 8.45 -19.20 -29.92
C ASN A 158 8.73 -18.31 -28.69
N TYR A 159 8.39 -18.77 -27.47
CA TYR A 159 8.65 -18.01 -26.24
C TYR A 159 10.10 -18.05 -25.79
N PHE A 160 10.86 -19.01 -26.30
CA PHE A 160 12.27 -19.12 -25.99
C PHE A 160 13.10 -18.12 -26.77
N GLU A 161 12.63 -17.65 -27.94
CA GLU A 161 13.41 -16.77 -28.82
C GLU A 161 14.02 -15.58 -28.05
N PRO A 162 15.32 -15.29 -28.25
CA PRO A 162 16.00 -14.25 -27.50
C PRO A 162 15.33 -12.91 -27.83
N VAL A 163 14.88 -12.22 -26.78
CA VAL A 163 14.32 -10.88 -26.90
C VAL A 163 15.48 -9.92 -27.19
N GLY A 164 15.75 -9.68 -28.46
CA GLY A 164 16.73 -8.70 -28.95
C GLY A 164 17.89 -9.29 -29.76
N ASN A 165 18.76 -8.38 -30.23
CA ASN A 165 19.88 -8.68 -31.15
C ASN A 165 21.10 -9.30 -30.45
N VAL A 166 20.90 -10.15 -29.45
CA VAL A 166 22.01 -10.79 -28.73
C VAL A 166 22.52 -11.93 -29.60
N LYS A 167 23.76 -11.83 -30.10
CA LYS A 167 24.51 -12.96 -30.66
C LYS A 167 24.82 -13.94 -29.52
N VAL A 168 23.84 -14.74 -29.14
CA VAL A 168 24.07 -15.90 -28.29
C VAL A 168 24.67 -16.97 -29.18
N ASP A 169 25.69 -17.68 -28.68
CA ASP A 169 26.22 -18.86 -29.36
C ASP A 169 25.07 -19.86 -29.58
N ASN A 170 24.73 -20.12 -30.84
CA ASN A 170 23.56 -20.92 -31.22
C ASN A 170 23.57 -22.30 -30.54
N ALA A 171 24.75 -22.90 -30.35
CA ALA A 171 24.88 -24.20 -29.70
C ALA A 171 24.53 -24.14 -28.21
N LEU A 172 25.09 -23.16 -27.49
CA LEU A 172 24.82 -22.92 -26.07
C LEU A 172 23.36 -22.58 -25.82
N TYR A 173 22.79 -21.74 -26.68
CA TYR A 173 21.39 -21.35 -26.62
C TYR A 173 20.46 -22.55 -26.86
N ASN A 174 20.74 -23.38 -27.86
CA ASN A 174 19.97 -24.60 -28.13
C ASN A 174 20.02 -25.58 -26.94
N TYR A 175 21.18 -25.74 -26.31
CA TYR A 175 21.31 -26.54 -25.10
C TYR A 175 20.49 -25.98 -23.94
N THR A 176 20.55 -24.66 -23.71
CA THR A 176 19.74 -23.97 -22.70
C THR A 176 18.24 -24.17 -22.93
N LYS A 177 17.83 -24.08 -24.20
CA LYS A 177 16.46 -24.26 -24.67
C LYS A 177 15.98 -25.71 -24.43
N GLN A 178 16.80 -26.70 -24.74
CA GLN A 178 16.53 -28.11 -24.41
C GLN A 178 16.43 -28.33 -22.90
N ARG A 179 17.37 -27.80 -22.13
CA ARG A 179 17.39 -27.90 -20.65
C ARG A 179 16.13 -27.32 -20.02
N ALA A 180 15.63 -26.21 -20.56
CA ALA A 180 14.39 -25.60 -20.11
C ALA A 180 13.18 -26.52 -20.39
N VAL A 181 13.07 -27.13 -21.57
CA VAL A 181 12.00 -28.09 -21.89
C VAL A 181 12.06 -29.35 -21.02
N GLU A 182 13.26 -29.88 -20.76
CA GLU A 182 13.43 -31.01 -19.83
C GLU A 182 12.96 -30.66 -18.41
N THR A 183 13.22 -29.41 -17.98
CA THR A 183 12.77 -28.92 -16.68
C THR A 183 11.26 -28.66 -16.66
N MET A 184 10.68 -28.18 -17.77
CA MET A 184 9.22 -28.06 -17.94
C MET A 184 8.52 -29.39 -17.76
N GLY A 185 9.07 -30.48 -18.33
CA GLY A 185 8.49 -31.81 -18.17
C GLY A 185 8.47 -32.34 -16.74
N LYS A 186 9.22 -31.72 -15.82
CA LYS A 186 9.22 -32.05 -14.38
C LYS A 186 8.26 -31.19 -13.56
N LEU A 187 8.01 -29.94 -13.97
CA LEU A 187 7.18 -29.00 -13.22
C LEU A 187 5.74 -28.89 -13.75
N LEU A 188 5.55 -29.07 -15.06
CA LEU A 188 4.28 -28.94 -15.74
C LEU A 188 3.68 -30.31 -16.02
N GLU A 189 2.35 -30.37 -16.16
CA GLU A 189 1.68 -31.59 -16.61
C GLU A 189 1.97 -31.80 -18.10
N THR A 190 2.50 -32.97 -18.45
CA THR A 190 2.81 -33.33 -19.84
C THR A 190 1.91 -34.43 -20.35
N ARG A 191 1.47 -34.31 -21.61
CA ARG A 191 0.72 -35.34 -22.33
C ARG A 191 1.34 -35.56 -23.70
N LEU A 192 1.26 -36.78 -24.22
CA LEU A 192 1.53 -37.08 -25.62
C LEU A 192 0.21 -37.02 -26.40
N ASN A 193 0.15 -36.18 -27.43
CA ASN A 193 -1.03 -36.11 -28.28
C ASN A 193 -1.06 -37.32 -29.23
N SER A 194 -2.19 -38.03 -29.26
CA SER A 194 -2.37 -39.28 -29.99
C SER A 194 -2.30 -39.13 -31.52
N SER A 195 -2.47 -37.92 -32.05
CA SER A 195 -2.49 -37.67 -33.51
C SER A 195 -1.11 -37.48 -34.13
N HIS A 196 -0.16 -36.87 -33.42
CA HIS A 196 1.14 -36.50 -33.99
C HIS A 196 2.34 -36.96 -33.16
N GLY A 197 2.12 -37.57 -31.98
CA GLY A 197 3.20 -37.95 -31.08
C GLY A 197 3.93 -36.76 -30.44
N MET A 198 3.36 -35.55 -30.58
CA MET A 198 3.93 -34.32 -30.04
C MET A 198 3.59 -34.17 -28.56
N LYS A 199 4.52 -33.62 -27.78
CA LYS A 199 4.30 -33.31 -26.36
C LYS A 199 3.47 -32.04 -26.23
N GLU A 200 2.50 -32.10 -25.33
CA GLU A 200 1.69 -30.98 -24.89
C GLU A 200 1.94 -30.72 -23.42
N PHE A 201 1.98 -29.44 -23.05
CA PHE A 201 2.18 -28.99 -21.69
C PHE A 201 0.92 -28.29 -21.17
N LYS A 202 0.63 -28.50 -19.89
CA LYS A 202 -0.45 -27.86 -19.15
C LYS A 202 0.06 -27.38 -17.79
N CYS A 203 -0.37 -26.20 -17.36
CA CYS A 203 -0.09 -25.71 -16.01
C CYS A 203 -0.91 -26.53 -14.98
N PRO A 204 -0.29 -27.03 -13.89
CA PRO A 204 -1.01 -27.74 -12.84
C PRO A 204 -2.15 -26.92 -12.23
N ASP A 205 -3.27 -27.56 -11.91
CA ASP A 205 -4.50 -26.88 -11.46
C ASP A 205 -4.25 -25.98 -10.24
N GLN A 206 -3.48 -26.48 -9.26
CA GLN A 206 -3.13 -25.72 -8.05
C GLN A 206 -2.32 -24.47 -8.35
N LEU A 207 -1.40 -24.55 -9.33
CA LEU A 207 -0.58 -23.42 -9.72
C LEU A 207 -1.41 -22.40 -10.50
N ALA A 208 -2.25 -22.86 -11.43
CA ALA A 208 -3.12 -22.01 -12.23
C ALA A 208 -4.13 -21.20 -11.40
N GLU A 209 -4.56 -21.71 -10.24
CA GLU A 209 -5.43 -20.94 -9.33
C GLU A 209 -4.79 -19.64 -8.83
N HIS A 210 -3.47 -19.62 -8.64
CA HIS A 210 -2.73 -18.43 -8.17
C HIS A 210 -2.65 -17.33 -9.25
N TYR A 211 -2.85 -17.69 -10.51
CA TYR A 211 -2.82 -16.77 -11.64
C TYR A 211 -4.21 -16.23 -12.02
N LYS A 212 -5.28 -16.60 -11.28
CA LYS A 212 -6.63 -16.10 -11.55
C LYS A 212 -6.73 -14.60 -11.26
N PRO A 213 -7.32 -13.79 -12.16
CA PRO A 213 -7.56 -12.39 -11.88
C PRO A 213 -8.57 -12.23 -10.74
N TYR A 214 -8.34 -11.26 -9.85
CA TYR A 214 -9.20 -11.04 -8.68
C TYR A 214 -10.69 -10.89 -9.03
N THR A 215 -10.99 -10.28 -10.17
CA THR A 215 -12.36 -10.09 -10.68
C THR A 215 -13.08 -11.42 -10.91
N CYS A 216 -12.36 -12.42 -11.43
CA CYS A 216 -12.88 -13.77 -11.63
C CYS A 216 -13.13 -14.47 -10.30
N CYS A 217 -12.18 -14.41 -9.36
CA CYS A 217 -12.33 -15.00 -8.03
C CYS A 217 -13.55 -14.43 -7.30
N ILE A 218 -13.73 -13.10 -7.32
CA ILE A 218 -14.89 -12.43 -6.73
C ILE A 218 -16.18 -12.87 -7.43
N ARG A 219 -16.21 -12.92 -8.76
CA ARG A 219 -17.40 -13.36 -9.51
C ARG A 219 -17.77 -14.81 -9.19
N GLN A 220 -16.80 -15.71 -9.16
CA GLN A 220 -17.01 -17.12 -8.83
C GLN A 220 -17.51 -17.27 -7.40
N TRP A 221 -16.91 -16.55 -6.45
CA TRP A 221 -17.34 -16.51 -5.05
C TRP A 221 -18.76 -15.98 -4.88
N ILE A 222 -19.11 -14.86 -5.53
CA ILE A 222 -20.47 -14.30 -5.51
C ILE A 222 -21.46 -15.29 -6.12
N SER A 223 -21.10 -15.95 -7.23
CA SER A 223 -21.97 -16.93 -7.87
C SER A 223 -22.20 -18.17 -7.00
N GLN A 224 -21.17 -18.65 -6.30
CA GLN A 224 -21.28 -19.79 -5.39
C GLN A 224 -22.09 -19.45 -4.14
N HIS A 225 -21.99 -18.22 -3.64
CA HIS A 225 -22.66 -17.77 -2.43
C HIS A 225 -23.85 -16.85 -2.71
N ILE A 226 -24.44 -16.87 -3.91
CA ILE A 226 -25.49 -15.91 -4.32
C ILE A 226 -26.72 -15.96 -3.42
N LEU A 227 -27.08 -17.16 -2.93
CA LEU A 227 -28.20 -17.37 -2.00
C LEU A 227 -27.98 -16.71 -0.64
N VAL A 228 -26.74 -16.44 -0.25
CA VAL A 228 -26.36 -15.77 1.01
C VAL A 228 -26.11 -14.28 0.77
N VAL A 229 -25.44 -13.93 -0.33
CA VAL A 229 -25.10 -12.55 -0.67
C VAL A 229 -26.37 -11.72 -0.93
N LEU A 230 -27.32 -12.25 -1.70
CA LEU A 230 -28.55 -11.54 -2.07
C LEU A 230 -29.40 -11.11 -0.85
N PRO A 231 -29.73 -11.99 0.12
CA PRO A 231 -30.48 -11.57 1.31
C PRO A 231 -29.68 -10.62 2.21
N ILE A 232 -28.36 -10.75 2.31
CA ILE A 232 -27.52 -9.81 3.08
C ILE A 232 -27.59 -8.42 2.43
N CYS A 233 -27.41 -8.32 1.11
CA CYS A 233 -27.53 -7.05 0.39
C CYS A 233 -28.92 -6.43 0.54
N ALA A 234 -29.99 -7.23 0.38
CA ALA A 234 -31.36 -6.77 0.58
C ALA A 234 -31.61 -6.30 2.02
N MET A 235 -31.07 -7.00 3.01
CA MET A 235 -31.16 -6.62 4.42
C MET A 235 -30.42 -5.30 4.71
N LEU A 236 -29.21 -5.10 4.17
CA LEU A 236 -28.48 -3.84 4.32
C LEU A 236 -29.23 -2.66 3.68
N VAL A 237 -29.78 -2.83 2.48
CA VAL A 237 -30.60 -1.81 1.81
C VAL A 237 -31.88 -1.53 2.61
N GLY A 238 -32.56 -2.57 3.11
CA GLY A 238 -33.74 -2.44 3.96
C GLY A 238 -33.44 -1.70 5.27
N CYS A 239 -32.36 -2.07 5.97
CA CYS A 239 -31.93 -1.45 7.22
C CYS A 239 -31.55 0.02 7.01
N THR A 240 -30.82 0.35 5.95
CA THR A 240 -30.46 1.75 5.64
C THR A 240 -31.69 2.60 5.31
N ALA A 241 -32.63 2.08 4.54
CA ALA A 241 -33.90 2.76 4.24
C ALA A 241 -34.76 2.95 5.50
N LEU A 242 -34.85 1.93 6.36
CA LEU A 242 -35.60 2.01 7.62
C LEU A 242 -34.96 3.01 8.59
N CYS A 243 -33.64 2.97 8.74
CA CYS A 243 -32.89 3.95 9.53
C CYS A 243 -33.08 5.38 9.00
N TRP A 244 -33.07 5.58 7.67
CA TRP A 244 -33.36 6.88 7.06
C TRP A 244 -34.77 7.34 7.41
N ASN A 245 -35.78 6.47 7.24
CA ASN A 245 -37.18 6.80 7.51
C ASN A 245 -37.40 7.17 8.98
N VAL A 246 -36.82 6.41 9.91
CA VAL A 246 -36.87 6.71 11.35
C VAL A 246 -36.19 8.03 11.67
N ARG A 247 -34.97 8.27 11.14
CA ARG A 247 -34.25 9.52 11.33
C ARG A 247 -35.03 10.72 10.79
N GLN A 248 -35.64 10.57 9.62
CA GLN A 248 -36.48 11.60 9.00
C GLN A 248 -37.73 11.88 9.84
N LYS A 249 -38.42 10.85 10.35
CA LYS A 249 -39.57 11.04 11.26
C LYS A 249 -39.16 11.73 12.55
N LEU A 250 -38.04 11.33 13.16
CA LEU A 250 -37.50 11.94 14.38
C LEU A 250 -37.06 13.40 14.17
N SER A 251 -36.42 13.72 13.04
CA SER A 251 -36.07 15.10 12.72
C SER A 251 -37.30 15.96 12.50
N MET A 252 -38.34 15.41 11.86
CA MET A 252 -39.61 16.11 11.66
C MET A 252 -40.33 16.38 12.99
N SER A 253 -40.44 15.40 13.90
CA SER A 253 -41.07 15.63 15.20
C SER A 253 -40.33 16.67 16.03
N ARG A 254 -39.00 16.59 16.14
CA ARG A 254 -38.20 17.61 16.85
C ARG A 254 -38.39 19.00 16.27
N ARG A 255 -38.42 19.12 14.94
CA ARG A 255 -38.63 20.40 14.26
C ARG A 255 -40.01 20.99 14.52
N VAL A 256 -41.04 20.13 14.59
CA VAL A 256 -42.40 20.56 14.94
C VAL A 256 -42.47 21.06 16.39
N GLU A 257 -41.84 20.35 17.33
CA GLU A 257 -41.75 20.75 18.74
C GLU A 257 -41.02 22.10 18.89
N GLU A 258 -39.89 22.30 18.22
CA GLU A 258 -39.18 23.58 18.20
C GLU A 258 -40.03 24.74 17.65
N LEU A 259 -40.84 24.47 16.61
CA LEU A 259 -41.74 25.46 16.04
C LEU A 259 -42.91 25.77 16.99
N TYR A 260 -43.43 24.75 17.67
CA TYR A 260 -44.48 24.89 18.67
C TYR A 260 -44.02 25.76 19.86
N ASP A 261 -42.84 25.47 20.41
CA ASP A 261 -42.27 26.28 21.50
C ASP A 261 -42.11 27.76 21.10
N LYS A 262 -41.67 28.02 19.86
CA LYS A 262 -41.56 29.39 19.33
C LYS A 262 -42.92 30.05 19.12
N VAL A 263 -43.94 29.31 18.68
CA VAL A 263 -45.31 29.84 18.57
C VAL A 263 -45.83 30.22 19.96
N CYS A 264 -45.65 29.35 20.96
CA CYS A 264 -46.04 29.65 22.33
C CYS A 264 -45.32 30.89 22.87
N GLU A 265 -44.00 31.02 22.65
CA GLU A 265 -43.23 32.20 23.07
C GLU A 265 -43.75 33.48 22.43
N ILE A 266 -44.02 33.47 21.11
CA ILE A 266 -44.54 34.64 20.39
C ILE A 266 -45.96 35.00 20.84
N LEU A 267 -46.84 34.02 21.05
CA LEU A 267 -48.21 34.28 21.50
C LEU A 267 -48.25 34.75 22.95
N GLU A 268 -47.42 34.18 23.83
CA GLU A 268 -47.28 34.63 25.23
C GLU A 268 -46.74 36.07 25.27
N ASP A 269 -45.71 36.41 24.49
CA ASP A 269 -45.15 37.76 24.44
C ASP A 269 -46.15 38.79 23.88
N ASN A 270 -46.94 38.44 22.86
CA ASN A 270 -48.02 39.31 22.35
C ASN A 270 -49.15 39.53 23.38
N ALA A 271 -49.50 38.50 24.16
CA ALA A 271 -50.47 38.63 25.26
C ALA A 271 -49.94 39.48 26.42
N LEU A 272 -48.64 39.41 26.73
CA LEU A 272 -48.03 40.24 27.76
C LEU A 272 -47.87 41.70 27.31
N THR A 273 -47.45 41.92 26.06
CA THR A 273 -47.27 43.27 25.49
C THR A 273 -48.60 43.99 25.34
N SER A 274 -49.66 43.33 24.84
CA SER A 274 -51.01 43.92 24.76
C SER A 274 -51.56 44.35 26.13
N LYS A 275 -51.32 43.56 27.20
CA LYS A 275 -51.66 43.94 28.58
C LYS A 275 -50.84 45.13 29.09
N SER A 276 -49.56 45.20 28.75
CA SER A 276 -48.68 46.29 29.19
C SER A 276 -48.90 47.61 28.45
N ALA A 277 -49.37 47.54 27.19
CA ALA A 277 -49.54 48.68 26.29
C ALA A 277 -50.96 49.27 26.30
N ASN A 278 -51.75 49.02 27.37
CA ASN A 278 -53.13 49.52 27.51
C ASN A 278 -54.01 49.30 26.24
N GLY A 279 -53.83 48.18 25.54
CA GLY A 279 -54.62 47.83 24.37
C GLY A 279 -54.17 48.42 23.03
N GLU A 280 -53.00 49.07 22.95
CA GLU A 280 -52.45 49.52 21.67
C GLU A 280 -51.96 48.36 20.78
N CYS A 281 -51.57 47.22 21.39
CA CYS A 281 -51.16 46.01 20.66
C CYS A 281 -52.27 44.96 20.64
N GLU A 282 -52.45 44.32 19.48
CA GLU A 282 -53.39 43.22 19.30
C GLU A 282 -52.91 41.97 20.06
N PRO A 283 -53.75 41.31 20.89
CA PRO A 283 -53.36 40.11 21.64
C PRO A 283 -53.27 38.84 20.78
N TRP A 284 -53.63 38.91 19.51
CA TRP A 284 -53.75 37.80 18.58
C TRP A 284 -52.80 37.96 17.39
N VAL A 285 -52.40 36.85 16.77
CA VAL A 285 -51.50 36.83 15.60
C VAL A 285 -52.11 36.03 14.47
N VAL A 286 -51.99 36.52 13.24
CA VAL A 286 -52.44 35.81 12.03
C VAL A 286 -51.58 34.55 11.81
N ALA A 287 -52.22 33.37 11.68
CA ALA A 287 -51.52 32.09 11.54
C ALA A 287 -50.60 32.03 10.31
N SER A 288 -51.03 32.59 9.17
CA SER A 288 -50.18 32.66 7.97
C SER A 288 -48.94 33.54 8.17
N ARG A 289 -49.03 34.58 9.01
CA ARG A 289 -47.87 35.41 9.36
C ARG A 289 -46.88 34.63 10.21
N LEU A 290 -47.35 33.87 11.21
CA LEU A 290 -46.50 32.97 12.00
C LEU A 290 -45.78 31.97 11.11
N ARG A 291 -46.50 31.33 10.18
CA ARG A 291 -45.93 30.39 9.21
C ARG A 291 -44.80 31.03 8.40
N ASP A 292 -45.04 32.22 7.88
CA ASP A 292 -44.08 32.89 7.01
C ASP A 292 -42.84 33.39 7.79
N HIS A 293 -42.99 33.73 9.08
CA HIS A 293 -41.88 34.15 9.94
C HIS A 293 -41.07 32.97 10.51
N LEU A 294 -41.72 31.85 10.81
CA LEU A 294 -41.09 30.71 11.48
C LEU A 294 -40.52 29.66 10.53
N LEU A 295 -41.15 29.42 9.38
CA LEU A 295 -40.70 28.43 8.40
C LEU A 295 -39.70 29.03 7.41
N LEU A 296 -38.60 28.30 7.17
CA LEU A 296 -37.67 28.64 6.09
C LEU A 296 -38.35 28.48 4.71
N PRO A 297 -37.93 29.22 3.67
CA PRO A 297 -38.46 29.07 2.31
C PRO A 297 -38.44 27.63 1.77
N ARG A 298 -37.48 26.80 2.21
CA ARG A 298 -37.41 25.36 1.87
C ARG A 298 -38.50 24.54 2.57
N GLU A 299 -38.79 24.85 3.83
CA GLU A 299 -39.78 24.15 4.65
C GLU A 299 -41.21 24.47 4.20
N ARG A 300 -41.45 25.70 3.70
CA ARG A 300 -42.77 26.12 3.17
C ARG A 300 -43.27 25.27 2.00
N LYS A 301 -42.37 24.58 1.28
CA LYS A 301 -42.75 23.66 0.19
C LYS A 301 -43.41 22.38 0.70
N ASN A 302 -43.15 21.99 1.95
CA ASN A 302 -43.66 20.76 2.56
C ASN A 302 -44.82 21.10 3.53
N PRO A 303 -46.09 21.00 3.11
CA PRO A 303 -47.23 21.41 3.95
C PRO A 303 -47.41 20.54 5.20
N LEU A 304 -46.80 19.34 5.22
CA LEU A 304 -46.89 18.39 6.32
C LEU A 304 -46.32 18.94 7.64
N LEU A 305 -45.26 19.76 7.57
CA LEU A 305 -44.63 20.32 8.77
C LEU A 305 -45.58 21.27 9.50
N TRP A 306 -46.16 22.21 8.75
CA TRP A 306 -47.11 23.18 9.28
C TRP A 306 -48.41 22.53 9.73
N LYS A 307 -48.92 21.57 8.97
CA LYS A 307 -50.13 20.83 9.34
C LYS A 307 -49.99 20.12 10.69
N LYS A 308 -48.84 19.48 10.93
CA LYS A 308 -48.57 18.79 12.20
C LYS A 308 -48.39 19.76 13.37
N LEU A 309 -47.87 20.96 13.11
CA LEU A 309 -47.84 22.05 14.09
C LEU A 309 -49.26 22.54 14.43
N GLU A 310 -50.12 22.71 13.42
CA GLU A 310 -51.52 23.09 13.63
C GLU A 310 -52.28 22.06 14.46
N GLU A 311 -51.97 20.77 14.30
CA GLU A 311 -52.50 19.68 15.14
C GLU A 311 -52.07 19.86 16.61
N LEU A 312 -50.78 20.11 16.89
CA LEU A 312 -50.30 20.38 18.26
C LEU A 312 -50.92 21.65 18.87
N VAL A 313 -51.06 22.71 18.08
CA VAL A 313 -51.69 23.97 18.54
C VAL A 313 -53.17 23.76 18.84
N GLN A 314 -53.86 22.94 18.04
CA GLN A 314 -55.28 22.63 18.27
C GLN A 314 -55.50 21.78 19.53
N GLU A 315 -54.53 20.97 19.93
CA GLU A 315 -54.55 20.19 21.18
C GLU A 315 -54.22 21.05 22.41
N ASP A 316 -53.58 22.21 22.24
CA ASP A 316 -53.19 23.11 23.33
C ASP A 316 -54.35 24.03 23.73
N SER A 317 -54.94 23.76 24.90
CA SER A 317 -56.03 24.57 25.46
C SER A 317 -55.64 26.02 25.79
N ARG A 318 -54.35 26.35 25.79
CA ARG A 318 -53.86 27.71 26.07
C ARG A 318 -53.98 28.63 24.86
N ILE A 319 -54.16 28.07 23.66
CA ILE A 319 -54.20 28.82 22.41
C ILE A 319 -55.60 28.68 21.80
N ASP A 320 -56.28 29.79 21.60
CA ASP A 320 -57.56 29.82 20.88
C ASP A 320 -57.34 30.11 19.40
N ARG A 321 -58.12 29.45 18.54
CA ARG A 321 -58.06 29.55 17.08
C ARG A 321 -59.43 29.92 16.54
N TYR A 322 -59.55 31.13 16.02
CA TYR A 322 -60.81 31.62 15.46
C TYR A 322 -60.58 32.49 14.22
N PRO A 323 -61.58 32.61 13.33
CA PRO A 323 -61.51 33.54 12.21
C PRO A 323 -61.77 34.98 12.66
N LYS A 324 -60.97 35.94 12.20
CA LYS A 324 -61.11 37.37 12.46
C LYS A 324 -60.94 38.18 11.18
N LEU A 325 -61.70 39.27 11.04
CA LEU A 325 -61.56 40.19 9.91
C LEU A 325 -60.32 41.07 10.12
N VAL A 326 -59.29 40.84 9.30
CA VAL A 326 -58.04 41.61 9.31
C VAL A 326 -57.91 42.34 7.99
N LYS A 327 -58.08 43.67 7.99
CA LYS A 327 -58.08 44.52 6.78
C LYS A 327 -59.14 44.11 5.73
N GLY A 328 -60.32 43.68 6.19
CA GLY A 328 -61.44 43.29 5.33
C GLY A 328 -61.42 41.84 4.83
N GLU A 329 -60.35 41.08 5.08
CA GLU A 329 -60.27 39.64 4.75
C GLU A 329 -60.46 38.79 6.01
N SER A 330 -61.24 37.70 5.92
CA SER A 330 -61.34 36.71 7.00
C SER A 330 -60.06 35.88 7.09
N LYS A 331 -59.30 36.05 8.17
CA LYS A 331 -58.05 35.31 8.43
C LYS A 331 -58.14 34.56 9.75
N VAL A 332 -57.55 33.38 9.80
CA VAL A 332 -57.44 32.61 11.06
C VAL A 332 -56.38 33.25 11.93
N VAL A 333 -56.77 33.60 13.16
CA VAL A 333 -55.90 34.19 14.17
C VAL A 333 -55.75 33.25 15.35
N TRP A 334 -54.58 33.28 15.97
CA TRP A 334 -54.26 32.53 17.19
C TRP A 334 -54.06 33.51 18.34
N GLU A 335 -54.64 33.20 19.49
CA GLU A 335 -54.60 34.05 20.69
C GLU A 335 -54.27 33.23 21.93
N TRP A 336 -53.45 33.80 22.81
CA TRP A 336 -53.12 33.16 24.09
C TRP A 336 -54.20 33.46 25.13
N GLN A 337 -54.88 32.43 25.63
CA GLN A 337 -56.01 32.56 26.57
C GLN A 337 -55.60 32.55 28.04
N VAL A 338 -54.44 31.98 28.38
CA VAL A 338 -54.10 31.78 29.81
C VAL A 338 -53.54 33.05 30.44
N GLU A 339 -54.33 33.61 31.34
CA GLU A 339 -53.89 34.63 32.30
C GLU A 339 -53.11 33.96 33.45
N GLY A 340 -51.84 33.65 33.21
CA GLY A 340 -51.02 32.94 34.20
C GLY A 340 -49.71 32.48 33.61
N SER A 341 -48.74 33.38 33.58
CA SER A 341 -47.46 33.14 32.91
C SER A 341 -46.56 32.24 33.76
N LEU A 342 -46.31 31.02 33.29
CA LEU A 342 -45.14 30.23 33.73
C LEU A 342 -43.84 31.02 33.45
N SER A 343 -43.86 31.91 32.45
CA SER A 343 -42.78 32.84 32.12
C SER A 343 -42.77 34.13 32.93
N ALA A 344 -43.70 34.43 33.85
CA ALA A 344 -43.58 35.61 34.73
C ALA A 344 -42.32 35.49 35.59
N SER A 345 -41.92 34.25 35.93
CA SER A 345 -40.64 33.97 36.56
C SER A 345 -39.45 34.24 35.62
N LYS A 346 -39.56 33.93 34.31
CA LYS A 346 -38.53 34.21 33.30
C LYS A 346 -38.43 35.69 32.96
N MET A 347 -39.55 36.42 32.93
CA MET A 347 -39.59 37.86 32.69
C MET A 347 -39.12 38.64 33.92
N LYS A 348 -39.44 38.17 35.14
CA LYS A 348 -38.84 38.67 36.38
C LYS A 348 -37.33 38.39 36.39
N LYS A 349 -36.89 37.19 36.00
CA LYS A 349 -35.46 36.87 35.87
C LYS A 349 -34.74 37.67 34.77
N ARG A 350 -35.39 37.96 33.63
CA ARG A 350 -34.84 38.85 32.58
C ARG A 350 -34.80 40.30 33.05
N ARG A 351 -35.86 40.82 33.68
CA ARG A 351 -35.86 42.17 34.27
C ARG A 351 -34.85 42.30 35.41
N ASP A 352 -34.72 41.28 36.25
CA ASP A 352 -33.76 41.25 37.34
C ASP A 352 -32.34 41.13 36.77
N ALA A 353 -32.08 40.30 35.75
CA ALA A 353 -30.80 40.26 35.05
C ALA A 353 -30.45 41.60 34.36
N SER A 354 -31.42 42.24 33.71
CA SER A 354 -31.22 43.56 33.11
C SER A 354 -31.01 44.64 34.17
N LYS A 355 -31.69 44.58 35.33
CA LYS A 355 -31.46 45.52 36.45
C LYS A 355 -30.13 45.27 37.15
N THR A 356 -29.69 44.02 37.31
CA THR A 356 -28.38 43.68 37.86
C THR A 356 -27.27 44.13 36.93
N MET A 357 -27.39 43.93 35.60
CA MET A 357 -26.41 44.47 34.64
C MET A 357 -26.41 45.99 34.60
N VAL A 358 -27.54 46.67 34.77
CA VAL A 358 -27.61 48.15 34.83
C VAL A 358 -27.02 48.68 36.15
N ASN A 359 -27.28 48.04 37.29
CA ASN A 359 -26.69 48.47 38.57
C ASN A 359 -25.18 48.16 38.63
N GLU A 360 -24.75 47.00 38.13
CA GLU A 360 -23.32 46.64 38.04
C GLU A 360 -22.55 47.57 37.09
N SER A 361 -23.18 48.01 36.00
CA SER A 361 -22.62 49.05 35.11
C SER A 361 -22.76 50.48 35.64
N THR A 362 -23.56 50.72 36.67
CA THR A 362 -23.65 52.04 37.34
C THR A 362 -22.65 52.13 38.51
N ASP A 363 -22.41 51.04 39.24
CA ASP A 363 -21.42 50.95 40.31
C ASP A 363 -19.97 50.88 39.78
N LEU A 364 -19.74 50.28 38.60
CA LEU A 364 -18.43 50.28 37.94
C LEU A 364 -18.07 51.62 37.28
N ASN A 365 -19.04 52.52 37.06
CA ASN A 365 -18.80 53.78 36.34
C ASN A 365 -18.44 54.96 37.27
N HIS A 366 -18.28 54.72 38.58
CA HIS A 366 -17.71 55.68 39.54
C HIS A 366 -16.22 55.46 39.84
N GLN A 367 -15.60 54.45 39.22
CA GLN A 367 -14.16 54.23 39.29
C GLN A 367 -13.61 54.00 37.88
N GLN A 368 -12.65 54.85 37.51
CA GLN A 368 -11.72 54.72 36.38
C GLN A 368 -12.16 55.22 34.99
N HIS A 369 -11.72 56.46 34.73
CA HIS A 369 -11.30 56.96 33.43
C HIS A 369 -10.21 56.08 32.76
N PRO A 370 -10.09 56.13 31.42
CA PRO A 370 -9.77 54.96 30.59
C PRO A 370 -8.35 54.96 30.01
N ALA A 371 -7.86 53.77 29.67
CA ALA A 371 -6.71 53.58 28.78
C ALA A 371 -7.11 52.69 27.58
N MET A 372 -7.08 53.29 26.40
CA MET A 372 -7.40 52.74 25.09
C MET A 372 -6.13 52.13 24.47
N LYS A 373 -6.17 50.88 23.94
CA LYS A 373 -5.48 50.49 22.69
C LYS A 373 -5.63 49.00 22.30
N THR A 374 -6.29 48.83 21.14
CA THR A 374 -5.97 48.00 19.96
C THR A 374 -6.05 46.46 19.95
N GLU A 375 -6.80 46.01 18.93
CA GLU A 375 -7.19 44.69 18.39
C GLU A 375 -6.03 43.81 17.85
N PRO A 376 -6.24 42.52 17.52
CA PRO A 376 -6.51 42.19 16.11
C PRO A 376 -7.47 41.01 15.82
N THR A 377 -8.03 41.09 14.61
CA THR A 377 -8.99 40.25 13.89
C THR A 377 -8.54 38.79 13.64
N VAL A 378 -9.49 37.84 13.64
CA VAL A 378 -9.32 36.42 13.25
C VAL A 378 -9.78 36.21 11.80
N PRO A 379 -9.07 35.42 10.96
CA PRO A 379 -9.42 35.22 9.55
C PRO A 379 -10.43 34.08 9.34
N LEU A 380 -11.23 34.23 8.28
CA LEU A 380 -12.10 33.23 7.67
C LEU A 380 -11.30 32.18 6.87
N PHE A 381 -11.58 30.91 7.12
CA PHE A 381 -11.60 29.80 6.17
C PHE A 381 -12.78 28.89 6.50
#